data_AF-A0A7V6H6G8-F1
#
_entry.id   AF-A0A7V6H6G8-F1
#
_cell.length_a   1.000
_cell.length_b   1.000
_cell.length_c   1.000
_cell.angle_alpha   90.00
_cell.angle_beta   90.00
_cell.angle_gamma   90.00
#
_symmetry.space_group_name_H-M   'P 1'
#
loop_
_entity.id
_entity.type
_entity.pdbx_description
1 polymer ?
#
loop_
_entity_poly.entity_id
_entity_poly.type
_entity_poly.pdbx_seq_one_letter_code
_entity_poly.pdbx_strand_id
1 'polypeptide(L)'
;MGAVKLDSERRLISSFSQDIKPSQYKKIHPRIRRITGITQEDIDFAPQFDQAMERFIKWCGEEYMLFSWGGDDISILDQNLRFFGIDKKLVIYDLQELFGHVRGNTKNRFGLRNALEAIGIRQSNEHPFHRAVDDAYYAALIFQRLPKDVKLDMFKTNARKLTCRVNKTARAKSSMISVKNVKSALRSKETLFPDCPICGRKTSISEGYLPNGDSNYYMGLSDCEKHGLIFNKLHFIKRGSGYIVRRKSELSEEQHPAYVRTKHLQWTEKLANFERKVKI
;
A
#
# COMPACT_ATOMS: atom_id res chain seq x y z
N MET A 1 6.42 13.71 -7.22
CA MET A 1 7.76 13.16 -6.95
C MET A 1 8.69 14.32 -6.68
N GLY A 2 9.53 14.24 -5.65
CA GLY A 2 10.47 15.30 -5.29
C GLY A 2 11.78 14.72 -4.79
N ALA A 3 12.89 15.34 -5.17
CA ALA A 3 14.24 14.92 -4.78
C ALA A 3 15.20 16.11 -4.81
N VAL A 4 16.32 15.96 -4.10
CA VAL A 4 17.45 16.89 -4.18
C VAL A 4 18.72 16.12 -4.44
N LYS A 5 19.67 16.74 -5.14
CA LYS A 5 20.96 16.15 -5.50
C LYS A 5 22.07 16.80 -4.70
N LEU A 6 22.90 15.95 -4.12
CA LEU A 6 24.14 16.34 -3.47
C LEU A 6 25.34 15.85 -4.30
N ASP A 7 26.44 16.60 -4.28
CA ASP A 7 27.72 16.12 -4.80
C ASP A 7 28.45 15.22 -3.77
N SER A 8 29.67 14.77 -4.13
CA SER A 8 30.52 13.93 -3.25
C SER A 8 30.89 14.60 -1.94
N GLU A 9 30.90 15.94 -1.89
CA GLU A 9 31.15 16.74 -0.69
C GLU A 9 29.87 17.02 0.10
N ARG A 10 28.75 16.40 -0.28
CA ARG A 10 27.40 16.61 0.26
C ARG A 10 26.87 18.03 0.06
N ARG A 11 27.40 18.79 -0.90
CA ARG A 11 26.87 20.12 -1.25
C ARG A 11 25.64 19.98 -2.14
N LEU A 12 24.62 20.79 -1.88
CA LEU A 12 23.39 20.80 -2.68
C LEU A 12 23.67 21.41 -4.06
N ILE A 13 23.43 20.64 -5.12
CA ILE A 13 23.75 21.05 -6.50
C ILE A 13 22.52 21.14 -7.42
N SER A 14 21.42 20.49 -7.08
CA SER A 14 20.21 20.49 -7.90
C SER A 14 18.99 20.02 -7.12
N SER A 15 17.80 20.35 -7.60
CA SER A 15 16.53 19.83 -7.12
C SER A 15 15.68 19.32 -8.29
N PHE A 16 14.81 18.37 -8.00
CA PHE A 16 13.85 17.80 -8.94
C PHE A 16 12.47 17.80 -8.27
N SER A 17 11.48 18.37 -8.95
CA SER A 17 10.09 18.37 -8.50
C SER A 17 9.19 18.15 -9.71
N GLN A 18 8.36 17.12 -9.65
CA GLN A 18 7.46 16.75 -10.74
C GLN A 18 6.16 16.21 -10.14
N ASP A 19 5.08 16.96 -10.32
CA ASP A 19 3.73 16.43 -10.12
C ASP A 19 3.44 15.34 -11.16
N ILE A 20 2.60 14.38 -10.78
CA ILE A 20 2.32 13.19 -11.60
C ILE A 20 0.81 13.05 -11.73
N LYS A 21 0.34 12.88 -12.97
CA LYS A 21 -1.07 12.67 -13.29
C LYS A 21 -1.51 11.27 -12.87
N PRO A 22 -2.45 11.14 -11.91
CA PRO A 22 -2.94 9.83 -11.49
C PRO A 22 -3.76 9.17 -12.60
N SER A 23 -3.47 7.90 -12.90
CA SER A 23 -4.26 7.12 -13.87
C SER A 23 -5.58 6.60 -13.28
N GLN A 24 -5.56 6.22 -11.99
CA GLN A 24 -6.70 5.63 -11.29
C GLN A 24 -7.52 6.67 -10.52
N TYR A 25 -6.87 7.47 -9.66
CA TYR A 25 -7.49 8.44 -8.77
C TYR A 25 -7.38 9.86 -9.30
N LYS A 26 -8.16 10.16 -10.34
CA LYS A 26 -8.02 11.41 -11.09
C LYS A 26 -8.40 12.67 -10.30
N LYS A 27 -9.21 12.54 -9.24
CA LYS A 27 -9.62 13.68 -8.40
C LYS A 27 -8.82 13.70 -7.10
N ILE A 28 -8.17 14.83 -6.80
CA ILE A 28 -7.46 15.01 -5.55
C ILE A 28 -8.43 15.17 -4.38
N HIS A 29 -8.18 14.45 -3.29
CA HIS A 29 -9.00 14.56 -2.10
C HIS A 29 -8.70 15.89 -1.36
N PRO A 30 -9.71 16.63 -0.85
CA PRO A 30 -9.50 17.93 -0.19
C PRO A 30 -8.49 17.91 0.96
N ARG A 31 -8.46 16.81 1.73
CA ARG A 31 -7.45 16.61 2.78
C ARG A 31 -6.01 16.57 2.23
N ILE A 32 -5.79 15.87 1.11
CA ILE A 32 -4.46 15.77 0.50
C ILE A 32 -4.05 17.12 -0.07
N ARG A 33 -4.96 17.83 -0.73
CA ARG A 33 -4.74 19.21 -1.19
C ARG A 33 -4.35 20.14 -0.04
N ARG A 34 -5.05 20.07 1.11
CA ARG A 34 -4.73 20.91 2.28
C ARG A 34 -3.35 20.60 2.87
N ILE A 35 -2.96 19.32 2.90
CA ILE A 35 -1.68 18.90 3.48
C ILE A 35 -0.51 19.23 2.55
N THR A 36 -0.66 18.92 1.26
CA THR A 36 0.45 18.95 0.28
C THR A 36 0.48 20.22 -0.57
N GLY A 37 -0.57 21.05 -0.52
CA GLY A 37 -0.75 22.19 -1.41
C GLY A 37 -1.03 21.83 -2.88
N ILE A 38 -0.91 20.55 -3.27
CA ILE A 38 -1.15 20.11 -4.65
C ILE A 38 -2.61 20.39 -5.02
N THR A 39 -2.82 21.08 -6.13
CA THR A 39 -4.13 21.40 -6.68
C THR A 39 -4.56 20.36 -7.70
N GLN A 40 -5.84 20.43 -8.11
CA GLN A 40 -6.34 19.57 -9.18
C GLN A 40 -5.70 19.93 -10.53
N GLU A 41 -5.47 21.22 -10.78
CA GLU A 41 -4.82 21.72 -11.98
C GLU A 41 -3.38 21.21 -12.12
N ASP A 42 -2.62 21.20 -11.01
CA ASP A 42 -1.24 20.68 -10.99
C ASP A 42 -1.15 19.23 -11.51
N ILE A 43 -2.12 18.38 -11.14
CA ILE A 43 -2.12 16.96 -11.53
C ILE A 43 -2.82 16.68 -12.86
N ASP A 44 -3.71 17.56 -13.32
CA ASP A 44 -4.45 17.36 -14.57
C ASP A 44 -3.55 17.50 -15.81
N PHE A 45 -2.57 18.42 -15.72
CA PHE A 45 -1.59 18.71 -16.77
C PHE A 45 -0.22 18.07 -16.52
N ALA A 46 -0.04 17.39 -15.40
CA ALA A 46 1.17 16.65 -15.09
C ALA A 46 1.42 15.49 -16.10
N PRO A 47 2.69 15.11 -16.29
CA PRO A 47 3.03 13.89 -17.04
C PRO A 47 2.51 12.64 -16.32
N GLN A 48 2.40 11.55 -17.08
CA GLN A 48 2.13 10.22 -16.50
C GLN A 48 3.34 9.72 -15.70
N PHE A 49 3.13 8.69 -14.88
CA PHE A 49 4.16 8.18 -13.97
C PHE A 49 5.41 7.68 -14.70
N ASP A 50 5.25 6.96 -15.80
CA ASP A 50 6.33 6.48 -16.67
C ASP A 50 7.21 7.62 -17.20
N GLN A 51 6.59 8.68 -17.72
CA GLN A 51 7.28 9.87 -18.22
C GLN A 51 7.99 10.63 -17.09
N ALA A 52 7.34 10.78 -15.93
CA ALA A 52 7.95 11.41 -14.76
C ALA A 52 9.15 10.60 -14.25
N MET A 53 9.04 9.27 -14.28
CA MET A 53 10.10 8.35 -13.88
C MET A 53 11.29 8.38 -14.84
N GLU A 54 11.03 8.44 -16.16
CA GLU A 54 12.07 8.62 -17.16
C GLU A 54 12.85 9.92 -16.96
N ARG A 55 12.13 11.04 -16.75
CA ARG A 55 12.74 12.35 -16.44
C ARG A 55 13.57 12.29 -15.15
N PHE A 56 13.06 11.62 -14.12
CA PHE A 56 13.76 11.46 -12.85
C PHE A 56 15.06 10.67 -13.02
N ILE A 57 15.04 9.54 -13.72
CA ILE A 57 16.24 8.73 -13.97
C ILE A 57 17.26 9.46 -14.82
N LYS A 58 16.81 10.15 -15.86
CA LYS A 58 17.68 11.02 -16.67
C LYS A 58 18.32 12.11 -15.81
N TRP A 59 17.54 12.70 -14.90
CA TRP A 59 18.06 13.69 -13.95
C TRP A 59 19.04 13.08 -12.96
N CYS A 60 18.88 11.83 -12.50
CA CYS A 60 19.84 11.16 -11.61
C CYS A 60 21.24 11.06 -12.25
N GLY A 61 21.31 10.68 -13.53
CA GLY A 61 22.55 10.43 -14.25
C GLY A 61 22.96 8.95 -14.21
N GLU A 62 24.23 8.66 -14.48
CA GLU A 62 24.74 7.28 -14.61
C GLU A 62 25.14 6.69 -13.26
N GLU A 63 25.88 7.44 -12.45
CA GLU A 63 26.36 7.02 -11.13
C GLU A 63 25.67 7.82 -10.02
N TYR A 64 24.79 7.17 -9.25
CA TYR A 64 24.06 7.82 -8.17
C TYR A 64 23.69 6.84 -7.05
N MET A 65 23.46 7.40 -5.87
CA MET A 65 22.85 6.71 -4.74
C MET A 65 21.53 7.41 -4.39
N LEU A 66 20.47 6.62 -4.16
CA LEU A 66 19.17 7.16 -3.75
C LEU A 66 18.99 7.00 -2.26
N PHE A 67 18.53 8.06 -1.62
CA PHE A 67 18.19 8.07 -0.20
C PHE A 67 16.72 8.42 -0.03
N SER A 68 16.05 7.79 0.92
CA SER A 68 14.69 8.13 1.34
C SER A 68 14.63 8.29 2.86
N TRP A 69 13.74 9.15 3.33
CA TRP A 69 13.47 9.32 4.76
C TRP A 69 12.46 8.25 5.24
N GLY A 70 12.91 7.00 5.29
CA GLY A 70 12.13 5.85 5.77
C GLY A 70 11.70 4.87 4.66
N GLY A 71 11.21 3.70 5.07
CA GLY A 71 10.89 2.60 4.13
C GLY A 71 9.56 2.69 3.38
N ASP A 72 8.70 3.66 3.71
CA ASP A 72 7.37 3.76 3.09
C ASP A 72 7.45 4.26 1.64
N ASP A 73 8.23 5.30 1.37
CA ASP A 73 8.41 5.82 0.01
C ASP A 73 9.05 4.78 -0.92
N ILE A 74 10.01 4.01 -0.41
CA ILE A 74 10.64 2.88 -1.14
C ILE A 74 9.58 1.89 -1.60
N SER A 75 8.62 1.60 -0.72
CA SER A 75 7.57 0.62 -0.98
C SER A 75 6.51 1.17 -1.94
N ILE A 76 6.14 2.44 -1.82
CA ILE A 76 5.23 3.13 -2.76
C ILE A 76 5.87 3.21 -4.15
N LEU A 77 7.16 3.54 -4.23
CA LEU A 77 7.88 3.61 -5.50
C LEU A 77 7.96 2.24 -6.19
N ASP A 78 8.35 1.19 -5.47
CA ASP A 78 8.38 -0.20 -5.98
C ASP A 78 7.00 -0.66 -6.47
N GLN A 79 5.93 -0.34 -5.75
CA GLN A 79 4.57 -0.64 -6.19
C GLN A 79 4.21 0.06 -7.51
N ASN A 80 4.55 1.35 -7.65
CA ASN A 80 4.27 2.08 -8.89
C ASN A 80 5.12 1.56 -10.05
N LEU A 81 6.41 1.26 -9.84
CA LEU A 81 7.27 0.66 -10.87
C LEU A 81 6.67 -0.64 -11.40
N ARG A 82 6.23 -1.54 -10.52
CA ARG A 82 5.56 -2.78 -10.91
C ARG A 82 4.23 -2.54 -11.61
N PHE A 83 3.43 -1.60 -11.12
CA PHE A 83 2.13 -1.29 -11.70
C PHE A 83 2.23 -0.78 -13.15
N PHE A 84 3.21 0.07 -13.42
CA PHE A 84 3.45 0.62 -14.76
C PHE A 84 4.38 -0.25 -15.62
N GLY A 85 4.77 -1.44 -15.14
CA GLY A 85 5.61 -2.37 -15.90
C GLY A 85 7.05 -1.87 -16.15
N ILE A 86 7.56 -0.99 -15.28
CA ILE A 86 8.90 -0.43 -15.40
C ILE A 86 9.88 -1.38 -14.73
N ASP A 87 10.62 -2.15 -15.54
CA ASP A 87 11.67 -3.07 -15.07
C ASP A 87 12.97 -2.33 -14.76
N LYS A 88 12.95 -1.52 -13.69
CA LYS A 88 14.12 -0.80 -13.18
C LYS A 88 14.32 -1.12 -11.70
N LYS A 89 15.45 -1.74 -11.37
CA LYS A 89 15.85 -1.98 -9.99
C LYS A 89 16.58 -0.78 -9.43
N LEU A 90 15.97 -0.08 -8.47
CA LEU A 90 16.58 1.02 -7.76
C LEU A 90 17.13 0.55 -6.41
N VAL A 91 18.38 0.88 -6.14
CA VAL A 91 18.97 0.68 -4.82
C VAL A 91 18.74 1.95 -4.02
N ILE A 92 18.00 1.83 -2.91
CA ILE A 92 17.62 2.95 -2.05
C ILE A 92 18.10 2.68 -0.63
N TYR A 93 18.62 3.72 0.00
CA TYR A 93 19.15 3.70 1.36
C TYR A 93 18.18 4.43 2.31
N ASP A 94 17.91 3.84 3.47
CA ASP A 94 17.04 4.42 4.51
C ASP A 94 17.84 5.39 5.39
N LEU A 95 17.70 6.68 5.10
CA LEU A 95 18.37 7.75 5.83
C LEU A 95 17.83 7.91 7.26
N GLN A 96 16.56 7.54 7.51
CA GLN A 96 15.97 7.56 8.84
C GLN A 96 16.61 6.47 9.73
N GLU A 97 16.90 5.29 9.17
CA GLU A 97 17.64 4.24 9.87
C GLU A 97 19.07 4.65 10.21
N LEU A 98 19.75 5.22 9.22
CA LEU A 98 21.10 5.76 9.37
C LEU A 98 21.15 6.82 10.47
N PHE A 99 20.22 7.76 10.48
CA PHE A 99 20.12 8.78 11.53
C PHE A 99 19.91 8.15 12.92
N GLY A 100 18.99 7.19 13.05
CA GLY A 100 18.74 6.48 14.30
C GLY A 100 19.99 5.74 14.81
N HIS A 101 20.74 5.12 13.90
CA HIS A 101 22.00 4.45 14.22
C HIS A 101 23.04 5.43 14.77
N VAL A 102 23.27 6.56 14.09
CA VAL A 102 24.24 7.59 14.54
C VAL A 102 23.84 8.18 15.89
N ARG A 103 22.54 8.26 16.19
CA ARG A 103 22.02 8.75 17.49
C ARG A 103 21.98 7.68 18.59
N GLY A 104 22.36 6.43 18.30
CA GLY A 104 22.28 5.32 19.26
C GLY A 104 20.85 4.88 19.60
N ASN A 105 19.85 5.24 18.78
CA ASN A 105 18.46 4.88 18.98
C ASN A 105 17.84 4.31 17.69
N THR A 106 17.96 2.99 17.53
CA THR A 106 17.40 2.23 16.41
C THR A 106 15.99 1.69 16.67
N LYS A 107 15.54 1.70 17.94
CA LYS A 107 14.22 1.19 18.34
C LYS A 107 13.09 2.15 17.97
N ASN A 108 13.32 3.45 18.11
CA ASN A 108 12.34 4.49 17.77
C ASN A 108 12.75 5.19 16.46
N ARG A 109 11.92 5.07 15.43
CA ARG A 109 12.12 5.75 14.16
C ARG A 109 11.76 7.23 14.29
N PHE A 110 12.70 8.12 13.96
CA PHE A 110 12.48 9.57 14.04
C PHE A 110 11.68 10.06 12.84
N GLY A 111 10.53 10.68 13.07
CA GLY A 111 9.87 11.49 12.05
C GLY A 111 10.81 12.61 11.58
N LEU A 112 10.70 13.03 10.31
CA LEU A 112 11.60 14.02 9.70
C LEU A 112 11.72 15.29 10.54
N ARG A 113 10.57 15.84 10.96
CA ARG A 113 10.51 17.02 11.84
C ARG A 113 11.25 16.81 13.15
N ASN A 114 11.03 15.68 13.83
CA ASN A 114 11.68 15.39 15.11
C ASN A 114 13.21 15.23 14.94
N ALA A 115 13.66 14.72 13.80
CA ALA A 115 15.08 14.62 13.50
C ALA A 115 15.71 15.99 13.25
N LEU A 116 15.04 16.89 12.51
CA LEU A 116 15.48 18.28 12.34
C LEU A 116 15.58 19.02 13.67
N GLU A 117 14.55 18.90 14.51
CA GLU A 117 14.53 19.49 15.85
C GLU A 117 15.69 18.95 16.71
N ALA A 118 15.98 17.65 16.63
CA ALA A 118 17.08 17.01 17.37
C ALA A 118 18.48 17.49 16.94
N ILE A 119 18.63 18.04 15.73
CA ILE A 119 19.89 18.64 15.25
C ILE A 119 19.85 20.18 15.19
N GLY A 120 18.82 20.80 15.76
CA GLY A 120 18.70 22.26 15.87
C GLY A 120 18.35 22.98 14.57
N ILE A 121 17.84 22.29 13.54
CA ILE A 121 17.39 22.91 12.30
C ILE A 121 15.91 23.29 12.44
N ARG A 122 15.62 24.58 12.24
CA ARG A 122 14.25 25.10 12.21
C ARG A 122 13.69 25.05 10.79
N GLN A 123 12.37 24.87 10.71
CA GLN A 123 11.65 24.97 9.46
C GLN A 123 11.76 26.40 8.91
N SER A 124 11.86 26.51 7.57
CA SER A 124 11.80 27.78 6.84
C SER A 124 10.42 27.93 6.23
N ASN A 125 9.92 29.17 6.14
CA ASN A 125 8.68 29.47 5.42
C ASN A 125 8.81 29.21 3.91
N GLU A 126 10.04 29.24 3.38
CA GLU A 126 10.35 28.97 1.97
C GLU A 126 10.24 27.48 1.61
N HIS A 127 10.30 26.60 2.62
CA HIS A 127 10.27 25.15 2.47
C HIS A 127 9.17 24.54 3.36
N PRO A 128 7.89 24.60 2.92
CA PRO A 128 6.79 24.03 3.68
C PRO A 128 6.88 22.49 3.70
N PHE A 129 6.58 21.89 4.87
CA PHE A 129 6.49 20.42 4.97
C PHE A 129 5.40 19.86 4.05
N HIS A 130 5.55 18.57 3.70
CA HIS A 130 4.59 17.79 2.91
C HIS A 130 4.54 18.13 1.43
N ARG A 131 5.49 18.95 0.94
CA ARG A 131 5.93 18.92 -0.45
C ARG A 131 7.11 17.97 -0.55
N ALA A 132 7.06 17.06 -1.51
CA ALA A 132 8.06 15.99 -1.64
C ALA A 132 9.49 16.54 -1.82
N VAL A 133 9.66 17.66 -2.54
CA VAL A 133 10.98 18.27 -2.76
C VAL A 133 11.52 18.94 -1.50
N ASP A 134 10.66 19.55 -0.69
CA ASP A 134 11.03 20.23 0.55
C ASP A 134 11.36 19.22 1.65
N ASP A 135 10.58 18.13 1.74
CA ASP A 135 10.90 17.00 2.62
C ASP A 135 12.26 16.38 2.24
N ALA A 136 12.56 16.25 0.94
CA ALA A 136 13.87 15.79 0.45
C ALA A 136 15.01 16.78 0.78
N TYR A 137 14.76 18.08 0.67
CA TYR A 137 15.71 19.12 1.07
C TYR A 137 16.07 19.00 2.56
N TYR A 138 15.06 18.84 3.43
CA TYR A 138 15.30 18.65 4.86
C TYR A 138 16.04 17.34 5.17
N ALA A 139 15.70 16.26 4.47
CA ALA A 139 16.44 15.01 4.58
C ALA A 139 17.92 15.20 4.19
N ALA A 140 18.21 15.96 3.13
CA ALA A 140 19.57 16.28 2.72
C ALA A 140 20.31 17.13 3.76
N LEU A 141 19.65 18.12 4.38
CA LEU A 141 20.23 18.88 5.49
C LEU A 141 20.60 17.99 6.67
N ILE A 142 19.82 16.95 6.96
CA ILE A 142 20.19 15.98 7.99
C ILE A 142 21.41 15.17 7.54
N PHE A 143 21.41 14.67 6.31
CA PHE A 143 22.51 13.87 5.76
C PHE A 143 23.85 14.63 5.76
N GLN A 144 23.84 15.93 5.48
CA GLN A 144 25.02 16.80 5.56
C GLN A 144 25.65 16.87 6.95
N ARG A 145 24.87 16.59 8.02
CA ARG A 145 25.31 16.69 9.43
C ARG A 145 25.77 15.35 10.00
N LEU A 146 25.56 14.26 9.26
CA LEU A 146 26.00 12.94 9.65
C LEU A 146 27.50 12.76 9.40
N PRO A 147 28.18 11.86 10.14
CA PRO A 147 29.59 11.55 9.86
C PRO A 147 29.81 11.02 8.43
N LYS A 148 30.99 11.26 7.86
CA LYS A 148 31.36 10.83 6.50
C LYS A 148 31.84 9.38 6.44
N ASP A 149 32.32 8.84 7.55
CA ASP A 149 32.92 7.52 7.71
C ASP A 149 31.90 6.39 7.97
N VAL A 150 30.59 6.70 7.96
CA VAL A 150 29.55 5.69 8.16
C VAL A 150 29.44 4.75 6.95
N LYS A 151 29.39 3.45 7.21
CA LYS A 151 29.19 2.42 6.18
C LYS A 151 27.74 2.44 5.65
N LEU A 152 27.51 3.16 4.56
CA LEU A 152 26.18 3.36 3.96
C LEU A 152 25.51 2.05 3.52
N ASP A 153 26.27 1.04 3.09
CA ASP A 153 25.75 -0.26 2.64
C ASP A 153 24.93 -1.01 3.69
N MET A 154 25.14 -0.72 4.97
CA MET A 154 24.34 -1.29 6.07
C MET A 154 22.88 -0.82 6.04
N PHE A 155 22.60 0.31 5.40
CA PHE A 155 21.28 0.96 5.36
C PHE A 155 20.59 0.79 4.02
N LYS A 156 21.07 -0.13 3.17
CA LYS A 156 20.39 -0.51 1.94
C LYS A 156 19.07 -1.20 2.28
N THR A 157 17.96 -0.64 1.80
CA THR A 157 16.63 -1.10 2.17
C THR A 157 15.87 -1.60 0.95
N ASN A 158 15.16 -2.71 1.15
CA ASN A 158 14.26 -3.26 0.14
C ASN A 158 12.83 -2.80 0.40
N ALA A 159 12.05 -2.66 -0.67
CA ALA A 159 10.62 -2.41 -0.56
C ALA A 159 9.93 -3.48 0.29
N ARG A 160 9.14 -3.03 1.27
CA ARG A 160 8.28 -3.91 2.06
C ARG A 160 6.90 -3.98 1.43
N LYS A 161 6.18 -5.08 1.65
CA LYS A 161 4.76 -5.11 1.34
C LYS A 161 4.04 -4.17 2.30
N LEU A 162 3.49 -3.07 1.77
CA LEU A 162 2.59 -2.21 2.54
C LEU A 162 1.32 -3.01 2.83
N THR A 163 1.12 -3.34 4.11
CA THR A 163 -0.10 -3.95 4.64
C THR A 163 -0.70 -2.97 5.64
N CYS A 164 -1.95 -2.57 5.47
CA CYS A 164 -2.65 -1.78 6.49
C CYS A 164 -2.72 -2.55 7.82
N ARG A 165 -2.02 -2.05 8.85
CA ARG A 165 -2.12 -2.54 10.24
C ARG A 165 -3.52 -2.24 10.79
N VAL A 166 -4.45 -3.19 10.68
CA VAL A 166 -5.67 -3.21 11.51
C VAL A 166 -5.49 -4.34 12.52
N ASN A 167 -5.86 -4.10 13.78
CA ASN A 167 -5.63 -4.99 14.92
C ASN A 167 -6.01 -6.46 14.61
N LYS A 168 -5.02 -7.36 14.71
CA LYS A 168 -5.15 -8.79 14.38
C LYS A 168 -6.20 -9.55 15.22
N THR A 169 -6.53 -9.06 16.41
CA THR A 169 -7.43 -9.73 17.35
C THR A 169 -8.92 -9.55 17.03
N ALA A 170 -9.31 -8.52 16.26
CA ALA A 170 -10.72 -8.25 15.93
C ALA A 170 -11.17 -8.81 14.56
N ARG A 171 -10.32 -9.55 13.85
CA ARG A 171 -10.45 -9.74 12.40
C ARG A 171 -11.10 -11.05 11.94
N ALA A 172 -11.31 -12.06 12.78
CA ALA A 172 -11.79 -13.35 12.28
C ALA A 172 -12.82 -14.01 13.22
N LYS A 173 -14.07 -14.13 12.75
CA LYS A 173 -15.10 -14.95 13.39
C LYS A 173 -15.25 -16.25 12.61
N SER A 174 -15.21 -17.39 13.29
CA SER A 174 -15.43 -18.70 12.66
C SER A 174 -16.65 -19.40 13.22
N SER A 175 -17.42 -20.03 12.35
CA SER A 175 -18.57 -20.86 12.72
C SER A 175 -18.66 -22.10 11.84
N MET A 176 -19.35 -23.14 12.31
CA MET A 176 -19.50 -24.40 11.58
C MET A 176 -20.98 -24.70 11.34
N ILE A 177 -21.30 -25.20 10.14
CA ILE A 177 -22.64 -25.68 9.79
C ILE A 177 -22.54 -27.04 9.10
N SER A 178 -23.55 -27.89 9.28
CA SER A 178 -23.66 -29.18 8.59
C SER A 178 -24.55 -29.04 7.36
N VAL A 179 -24.10 -29.54 6.22
CA VAL A 179 -24.81 -29.44 4.93
C VAL A 179 -24.72 -30.75 4.17
N LYS A 180 -25.74 -31.09 3.37
CA LYS A 180 -25.73 -32.32 2.57
C LYS A 180 -24.83 -32.20 1.33
N ASN A 181 -24.96 -31.10 0.58
CA ASN A 181 -24.29 -30.91 -0.71
C ASN A 181 -23.60 -29.53 -0.80
N VAL A 182 -22.47 -29.46 -1.52
CA VAL A 182 -21.72 -28.20 -1.75
C VAL A 182 -22.56 -27.14 -2.46
N LYS A 183 -23.29 -27.49 -3.53
CA LYS A 183 -24.16 -26.55 -4.27
C LYS A 183 -25.27 -25.96 -3.39
N SER A 184 -25.86 -26.78 -2.51
CA SER A 184 -26.89 -26.33 -1.56
C SER A 184 -26.30 -25.42 -0.50
N ALA A 185 -25.08 -25.72 -0.04
CA ALA A 185 -24.38 -24.91 0.94
C ALA A 185 -24.02 -23.53 0.42
N LEU A 186 -23.55 -23.39 -0.83
CA LEU A 186 -23.20 -22.07 -1.40
C LEU A 186 -24.40 -21.12 -1.50
N ARG A 187 -25.62 -21.68 -1.61
CA ARG A 187 -26.88 -20.93 -1.73
C ARG A 187 -27.66 -20.83 -0.41
N SER A 188 -27.07 -21.28 0.70
CA SER A 188 -27.76 -21.26 2.00
C SER A 188 -27.85 -19.83 2.52
N LYS A 189 -28.87 -19.51 3.33
CA LYS A 189 -29.02 -18.17 3.92
C LYS A 189 -27.81 -17.83 4.81
N GLU A 190 -27.24 -18.84 5.45
CA GLU A 190 -26.10 -18.72 6.36
C GLU A 190 -24.79 -18.42 5.64
N THR A 191 -24.65 -18.77 4.36
CA THR A 191 -23.46 -18.44 3.54
C THR A 191 -23.65 -17.14 2.77
N LEU A 192 -24.85 -16.87 2.25
CA LEU A 192 -25.13 -15.63 1.51
C LEU A 192 -25.14 -14.40 2.43
N PHE A 193 -25.50 -14.57 3.71
CA PHE A 193 -25.58 -13.48 4.68
C PHE A 193 -24.63 -13.66 5.89
N PRO A 194 -23.31 -13.52 5.70
CA PRO A 194 -22.33 -13.64 6.77
C PRO A 194 -22.35 -12.42 7.70
N ASP A 195 -21.96 -12.63 8.95
CA ASP A 195 -21.85 -11.55 9.95
C ASP A 195 -20.53 -10.78 9.75
N CYS A 196 -20.57 -9.46 9.90
CA CYS A 196 -19.37 -8.64 10.01
C CYS A 196 -18.54 -9.08 11.23
N PRO A 197 -17.23 -9.35 11.09
CA PRO A 197 -16.39 -9.80 12.21
C PRO A 197 -16.22 -8.76 13.32
N ILE A 198 -16.52 -7.48 13.05
CA ILE A 198 -16.37 -6.38 14.02
C ILE A 198 -17.69 -6.06 14.72
N CYS A 199 -18.77 -5.75 13.97
CA CYS A 199 -20.04 -5.32 14.57
C CYS A 199 -21.13 -6.39 14.61
N GLY A 200 -20.92 -7.57 14.02
CA GLY A 200 -21.91 -8.64 14.00
C GLY A 200 -23.13 -8.40 13.11
N ARG A 201 -23.25 -7.25 12.42
CA ARG A 201 -24.32 -7.02 11.45
C ARG A 201 -24.23 -7.99 10.28
N LYS A 202 -25.37 -8.43 9.77
CA LYS A 202 -25.47 -9.21 8.54
C LYS A 202 -24.98 -8.38 7.35
N THR A 203 -24.15 -9.01 6.52
CA THR A 203 -23.70 -8.49 5.22
C THR A 203 -24.24 -9.38 4.12
N SER A 204 -24.13 -8.97 2.86
CA SER A 204 -24.62 -9.74 1.70
C SER A 204 -23.49 -10.01 0.73
N ILE A 205 -23.43 -11.23 0.19
CA ILE A 205 -22.54 -11.58 -0.92
C ILE A 205 -23.32 -11.45 -2.22
N SER A 206 -23.07 -10.38 -2.97
CA SER A 206 -23.78 -10.05 -4.21
C SER A 206 -23.32 -10.89 -5.41
N GLU A 207 -22.03 -11.16 -5.53
CA GLU A 207 -21.46 -11.78 -6.73
C GLU A 207 -21.44 -13.31 -6.65
N GLY A 208 -21.24 -13.85 -5.44
CA GLY A 208 -21.16 -15.28 -5.19
C GLY A 208 -19.75 -15.80 -4.88
N TYR A 209 -19.65 -17.13 -4.79
CA TYR A 209 -18.46 -17.83 -4.33
C TYR A 209 -17.64 -18.42 -5.47
N LEU A 210 -16.31 -18.28 -5.38
CA LEU A 210 -15.36 -18.94 -6.27
C LEU A 210 -14.49 -19.93 -5.51
N PRO A 211 -14.10 -21.07 -6.13
CA PRO A 211 -13.07 -21.93 -5.57
C PRO A 211 -11.73 -21.19 -5.47
N ASN A 212 -11.02 -21.37 -4.36
CA ASN A 212 -9.77 -20.68 -4.06
C ASN A 212 -8.67 -21.71 -3.77
N GLY A 213 -8.02 -22.22 -4.83
CA GLY A 213 -7.07 -23.32 -4.75
C GLY A 213 -7.80 -24.67 -4.86
N ASP A 214 -7.61 -25.54 -3.87
CA ASP A 214 -8.25 -26.87 -3.83
C ASP A 214 -9.78 -26.77 -3.90
N SER A 215 -10.42 -27.81 -4.43
CA SER A 215 -11.88 -27.89 -4.65
C SER A 215 -12.73 -27.75 -3.37
N ASN A 216 -12.11 -27.79 -2.18
CA ASN A 216 -12.78 -27.74 -0.89
C ASN A 216 -12.81 -26.32 -0.28
N TYR A 217 -12.10 -25.35 -0.89
CA TYR A 217 -12.06 -23.97 -0.40
C TYR A 217 -12.81 -23.04 -1.35
N TYR A 218 -13.74 -22.27 -0.78
CA TYR A 218 -14.46 -21.24 -1.52
C TYR A 218 -14.30 -19.89 -0.84
N MET A 219 -14.28 -18.83 -1.65
CA MET A 219 -14.17 -17.46 -1.18
C MET A 219 -15.28 -16.61 -1.81
N GLY A 220 -15.78 -15.63 -1.07
CA GLY A 220 -16.77 -14.66 -1.52
C GLY A 220 -16.53 -13.31 -0.86
N LEU A 221 -17.02 -12.24 -1.47
CA LEU A 221 -16.85 -10.87 -1.00
C LEU A 221 -18.17 -10.35 -0.42
N SER A 222 -18.11 -9.59 0.67
CA SER A 222 -19.25 -8.82 1.16
C SER A 222 -18.79 -7.49 1.73
N ASP A 223 -19.69 -6.51 1.76
CA ASP A 223 -19.42 -5.18 2.31
C ASP A 223 -20.22 -4.93 3.58
N CYS A 224 -19.57 -4.31 4.57
CA CYS A 224 -20.21 -3.75 5.75
C CYS A 224 -20.23 -2.22 5.64
N GLU A 225 -21.40 -1.60 5.80
CA GLU A 225 -21.56 -0.13 5.74
C GLU A 225 -20.60 0.64 6.67
N LYS A 226 -20.26 0.06 7.83
CA LYS A 226 -19.39 0.70 8.83
C LYS A 226 -17.92 0.31 8.73
N HIS A 227 -17.62 -0.90 8.26
CA HIS A 227 -16.27 -1.48 8.35
C HIS A 227 -15.63 -1.79 6.99
N GLY A 228 -16.44 -1.76 5.92
CA GLY A 228 -16.03 -1.99 4.54
C GLY A 228 -15.96 -3.47 4.16
N LEU A 229 -15.05 -3.79 3.23
CA LEU A 229 -14.91 -5.07 2.55
C LEU A 229 -14.49 -6.20 3.49
N ILE A 230 -15.16 -7.33 3.34
CA ILE A 230 -14.98 -8.57 4.09
C ILE A 230 -14.77 -9.71 3.12
N PHE A 231 -13.74 -10.51 3.38
CA PHE A 231 -13.46 -11.79 2.74
C PHE A 231 -14.14 -12.92 3.52
N ASN A 232 -15.07 -13.61 2.87
CA ASN A 232 -15.78 -14.74 3.44
C ASN A 232 -15.21 -16.04 2.86
N LYS A 233 -14.59 -16.86 3.70
CA LYS A 233 -13.96 -18.13 3.33
C LYS A 233 -14.80 -19.29 3.86
N LEU A 234 -15.07 -20.25 2.98
CA LEU A 234 -15.73 -21.51 3.29
C LEU A 234 -14.74 -22.65 3.06
N HIS A 235 -14.59 -23.52 4.06
CA HIS A 235 -13.83 -24.75 3.94
C HIS A 235 -14.76 -25.94 4.16
N PHE A 236 -14.90 -26.77 3.14
CA PHE A 236 -15.76 -27.96 3.15
C PHE A 236 -14.99 -29.18 3.61
N ILE A 237 -15.42 -29.77 4.72
CA ILE A 237 -14.83 -30.99 5.30
C ILE A 237 -15.85 -32.12 5.13
N LYS A 238 -15.54 -33.13 4.33
CA LYS A 238 -16.44 -34.26 4.10
C LYS A 238 -16.58 -35.11 5.37
N ARG A 239 -17.81 -35.41 5.78
CA ARG A 239 -18.13 -36.32 6.90
C ARG A 239 -19.30 -37.22 6.51
N GLY A 240 -19.00 -38.50 6.27
CA GLY A 240 -20.00 -39.49 5.85
C GLY A 240 -20.67 -39.09 4.52
N SER A 241 -22.00 -39.03 4.53
CA SER A 241 -22.83 -38.62 3.38
C SER A 241 -23.03 -37.10 3.23
N GLY A 242 -22.38 -36.29 4.06
CA GLY A 242 -22.50 -34.82 4.04
C GLY A 242 -21.17 -34.09 4.24
N TYR A 243 -21.27 -32.79 4.47
CA TYR A 243 -20.14 -31.88 4.65
C TYR A 243 -20.34 -31.01 5.89
N ILE A 244 -19.25 -30.75 6.60
CA ILE A 244 -19.16 -29.67 7.59
C ILE A 244 -18.51 -28.48 6.89
N VAL A 245 -19.17 -27.33 6.91
CA VAL A 245 -18.64 -26.09 6.35
C VAL A 245 -18.09 -25.24 7.47
N ARG A 246 -16.77 -25.06 7.50
CA ARG A 246 -16.13 -24.06 8.36
C ARG A 246 -16.15 -22.72 7.65
N ARG A 247 -16.89 -21.78 8.22
CA ARG A 247 -17.02 -20.40 7.73
C ARG A 247 -16.04 -19.53 8.48
N LYS A 248 -15.33 -18.65 7.78
CA LYS A 248 -14.44 -17.64 8.36
C LYS A 248 -14.65 -16.32 7.64
N SER A 249 -15.01 -15.28 8.36
CA SER A 249 -15.15 -13.93 7.81
C SER A 249 -13.98 -13.09 8.30
N GLU A 250 -13.26 -12.48 7.35
CA GLU A 250 -12.06 -11.68 7.59
C GLU A 250 -12.22 -10.29 7.00
N LEU A 251 -11.95 -9.26 7.79
CA LEU A 251 -11.94 -7.90 7.26
C LEU A 251 -10.75 -7.72 6.31
N SER A 252 -10.99 -7.11 5.13
CA SER A 252 -9.90 -6.71 4.24
C SER A 252 -8.97 -5.73 4.94
N GLU A 253 -7.67 -5.85 4.66
CA GLU A 253 -6.69 -4.90 5.17
C GLU A 253 -6.86 -3.54 4.51
N GLU A 254 -7.21 -3.55 3.22
CA GLU A 254 -7.50 -2.36 2.43
C GLU A 254 -9.01 -2.10 2.40
N GLN A 255 -9.40 -0.92 2.88
CA GLN A 255 -10.78 -0.45 2.97
C GLN A 255 -11.06 0.79 2.11
N HIS A 256 -10.08 1.20 1.30
CA HIS A 256 -10.25 2.32 0.39
C HIS A 256 -11.38 2.03 -0.61
N PRO A 257 -12.40 2.89 -0.79
CA PRO A 257 -13.58 2.59 -1.60
C PRO A 257 -13.30 2.09 -3.03
N ALA A 258 -12.21 2.57 -3.64
CA ALA A 258 -11.82 2.11 -4.97
C ALA A 258 -11.01 0.80 -4.99
N TYR A 259 -10.32 0.45 -3.91
CA TYR A 259 -9.79 -0.91 -3.75
C TYR A 259 -10.95 -1.89 -3.66
N VAL A 260 -11.95 -1.56 -2.84
CA VAL A 260 -13.18 -2.35 -2.69
C VAL A 260 -13.86 -2.51 -4.05
N ARG A 261 -14.16 -1.41 -4.74
CA ARG A 261 -14.78 -1.45 -6.08
C ARG A 261 -13.98 -2.28 -7.09
N THR A 262 -12.66 -2.10 -7.14
CA THR A 262 -11.78 -2.88 -8.04
C THR A 262 -11.80 -4.36 -7.68
N LYS A 263 -11.84 -4.70 -6.39
CA LYS A 263 -11.95 -6.10 -5.94
C LYS A 263 -13.27 -6.74 -6.36
N HIS A 264 -14.39 -6.02 -6.22
CA HIS A 264 -15.68 -6.50 -6.72
C HIS A 264 -15.66 -6.71 -8.25
N LEU A 265 -15.11 -5.76 -9.02
CA LEU A 265 -14.98 -5.92 -10.48
C LEU A 265 -14.14 -7.14 -10.87
N GLN A 266 -12.95 -7.29 -10.27
CA GLN A 266 -12.09 -8.47 -10.47
C GLN A 266 -12.80 -9.78 -10.10
N TRP A 267 -13.64 -9.74 -9.06
CA TRP A 267 -14.40 -10.91 -8.61
C TRP A 267 -15.46 -11.32 -9.63
N THR A 268 -16.23 -10.35 -10.13
CA THR A 268 -17.23 -10.56 -11.18
C THR A 268 -16.60 -11.10 -12.46
N GLU A 269 -15.46 -10.57 -12.90
CA GLU A 269 -14.73 -11.09 -14.06
C GLU A 269 -14.26 -12.54 -13.86
N LYS A 270 -13.75 -12.87 -12.67
CA LYS A 270 -13.35 -14.24 -12.34
C LYS A 270 -14.55 -15.20 -12.35
N LEU A 271 -15.70 -14.78 -11.86
CA LEU A 271 -16.95 -15.54 -11.93
C LEU A 271 -17.36 -15.78 -13.38
N ALA A 272 -17.41 -14.73 -14.21
CA ALA A 272 -17.74 -14.86 -15.63
C ALA A 272 -16.78 -15.77 -16.40
N ASN A 273 -15.49 -15.77 -16.04
CA ASN A 273 -14.49 -16.66 -16.64
C ASN A 273 -14.62 -18.11 -16.14
N PHE A 274 -14.95 -18.30 -14.86
CA PHE A 274 -15.19 -19.62 -14.28
C PHE A 274 -16.43 -20.28 -14.90
N GLU A 275 -17.53 -19.54 -15.04
CA GLU A 275 -18.74 -20.02 -15.69
C GLU A 275 -18.51 -20.43 -17.16
N ARG A 276 -17.69 -19.67 -17.88
CA ARG A 276 -17.27 -20.03 -19.25
C ARG A 276 -16.47 -21.32 -19.29
N LYS A 277 -15.55 -21.54 -18.35
CA LYS A 277 -14.73 -22.77 -18.29
C LYS A 277 -15.50 -24.02 -17.85
N VAL A 278 -16.57 -23.87 -17.07
CA VAL A 278 -17.39 -25.00 -16.59
C VAL A 278 -18.46 -25.42 -17.62
N LYS A 279 -18.76 -24.57 -18.61
CA LYS A 279 -19.68 -24.86 -19.72
C LYS A 279 -19.01 -25.52 -20.94
N ILE A 280 -17.69 -25.61 -20.96
CA ILE A 280 -16.88 -26.36 -21.94
C ILE A 280 -16.55 -27.71 -21.30
#